data_AF-A0A954N4W0-F1
#
_entry.id   AF-A0A954N4W0-F1
#
_cell.length_a   1.000
_cell.length_b   1.000
_cell.length_c   1.000
_cell.angle_alpha   90.00
_cell.angle_beta   90.00
_cell.angle_gamma   90.00
#
_symmetry.space_group_name_H-M   'P 1'
#
loop_
_entity.id
_entity.type
_entity.pdbx_description
1 polymer ?
#
loop_
_entity_poly.entity_id
_entity_poly.type
_entity_poly.pdbx_seq_one_letter_code
_entity_poly.pdbx_strand_id
1 'polypeptide(L)'
;VGLLGMTGVNLNPANLIILPLILGIGVDNGVHVMHDYRHQTGRYQCSPSLVNALFLTSFANMSGFASMILAAHQGLKSIGLVLTLGVASCLFVSVVLLPSILTLMSARRVDPYLESIPDDDFDHLDPHQPLSLHVYHPEDVDLPPEQRAA
;
A
#
# COMPACT_ATOMS: atom_id res chain seq x y z
N VAL A 1 -13.87 -15.69 -5.88
CA VAL A 1 -14.99 -16.61 -6.20
C VAL A 1 -15.64 -16.30 -7.54
N GLY A 2 -15.86 -15.03 -7.90
CA GLY A 2 -16.41 -14.63 -9.22
C GLY A 2 -15.65 -15.21 -10.42
N LEU A 3 -14.32 -15.00 -10.51
CA LEU A 3 -13.51 -15.57 -11.60
C LEU A 3 -13.51 -17.11 -11.65
N LEU A 4 -13.60 -17.78 -10.49
CA LEU A 4 -13.67 -19.25 -10.41
C LEU A 4 -14.96 -19.79 -11.02
N GLY A 5 -16.08 -19.10 -10.78
CA GLY A 5 -17.38 -19.45 -11.37
C GLY A 5 -17.40 -19.29 -12.88
N MET A 6 -16.64 -18.33 -13.41
CA MET A 6 -16.52 -18.09 -14.86
C MET A 6 -15.59 -19.09 -15.55
N THR A 7 -14.59 -19.63 -14.86
CA THR A 7 -13.65 -20.62 -15.44
C THR A 7 -14.16 -22.07 -15.39
N GLY A 8 -15.38 -22.30 -14.87
CA GLY A 8 -15.99 -23.64 -14.82
C GLY A 8 -15.33 -24.61 -13.84
N VAL A 9 -14.48 -24.10 -12.93
CA VAL A 9 -13.82 -24.91 -11.90
C VAL A 9 -14.81 -25.18 -10.76
N ASN A 10 -15.21 -26.44 -10.61
CA ASN A 10 -16.09 -26.84 -9.52
C ASN A 10 -15.41 -26.66 -8.16
N LEU A 11 -16.14 -26.12 -7.19
CA LEU A 11 -15.70 -26.04 -5.81
C LEU A 11 -15.71 -27.44 -5.18
N ASN A 12 -14.56 -28.11 -5.26
CA ASN A 12 -14.25 -29.34 -4.54
C ASN A 12 -13.83 -28.98 -3.10
N PRO A 13 -14.04 -29.83 -2.07
CA PRO A 13 -13.44 -29.67 -0.74
C PRO A 13 -11.91 -29.38 -0.76
N ALA A 14 -11.18 -29.88 -1.75
CA ALA A 14 -9.77 -29.55 -2.01
C ALA A 14 -9.53 -28.07 -2.39
N ASN A 15 -10.52 -27.36 -2.94
CA ASN A 15 -10.42 -25.93 -3.22
C ASN A 15 -10.81 -25.07 -2.01
N LEU A 16 -11.54 -25.61 -1.03
CA LEU A 16 -11.97 -24.87 0.15
C LEU A 16 -10.79 -24.42 1.01
N ILE A 17 -9.74 -25.25 1.11
CA ILE A 17 -8.49 -24.91 1.82
C ILE A 17 -7.72 -23.75 1.17
N ILE A 18 -8.02 -23.43 -0.09
CA ILE A 18 -7.33 -22.37 -0.83
C ILE A 18 -7.84 -21.00 -0.43
N LEU A 19 -9.13 -20.88 -0.09
CA LEU A 19 -9.74 -19.61 0.28
C LEU A 19 -8.99 -18.89 1.42
N PRO A 20 -8.68 -19.54 2.56
CA PRO A 20 -7.88 -18.89 3.60
C PRO A 20 -6.45 -18.60 3.14
N LEU A 21 -5.88 -19.41 2.24
CA LEU A 21 -4.53 -19.17 1.72
C LEU A 21 -4.46 -17.91 0.84
N ILE A 22 -5.41 -17.74 -0.08
CA ILE A 22 -5.53 -16.52 -0.89
C ILE A 22 -5.79 -15.31 0.01
N LEU A 23 -6.63 -15.46 1.04
CA LEU A 23 -6.91 -14.40 1.99
C LEU A 23 -5.63 -13.98 2.73
N GLY A 24 -4.82 -14.94 3.19
CA GLY A 24 -3.52 -14.67 3.81
C GLY A 24 -2.58 -13.90 2.89
N ILE A 25 -2.46 -14.30 1.62
CA ILE A 25 -1.63 -13.59 0.62
C ILE A 25 -2.16 -12.16 0.38
N GLY A 26 -3.47 -11.98 0.33
CA GLY A 26 -4.09 -10.66 0.18
C GLY A 26 -3.77 -9.72 1.36
N VAL A 27 -3.85 -10.25 2.59
CA VAL A 27 -3.49 -9.50 3.80
C VAL A 27 -2.01 -9.14 3.81
N ASP A 28 -1.13 -10.08 3.46
CA ASP A 28 0.32 -9.87 3.38
C ASP A 28 0.69 -8.72 2.43
N ASN A 29 0.17 -8.77 1.19
CA ASN A 29 0.36 -7.69 0.22
C ASN A 29 -0.18 -6.34 0.77
N GLY A 30 -1.32 -6.36 1.46
CA GLY A 30 -1.89 -5.17 2.09
C GLY A 30 -1.00 -4.59 3.19
N VAL A 31 -0.36 -5.44 3.99
CA VAL A 31 0.59 -5.01 5.04
C VAL A 31 1.81 -4.34 4.42
N HIS A 32 2.35 -4.88 3.33
CA HIS A 32 3.47 -4.27 2.60
C HIS A 32 3.13 -2.85 2.11
N VAL A 33 1.95 -2.67 1.53
CA VAL A 33 1.48 -1.36 1.05
C VAL A 33 1.22 -0.41 2.22
N MET A 34 0.61 -0.90 3.31
CA MET A 34 0.36 -0.08 4.50
C MET A 34 1.67 0.36 5.18
N HIS A 35 2.68 -0.51 5.17
CA HIS A 35 3.99 -0.19 5.70
C HIS A 35 4.66 0.94 4.91
N ASP A 36 4.58 0.89 3.57
CA ASP A 36 5.04 1.97 2.68
C ASP A 36 4.26 3.27 2.92
N TYR A 37 2.92 3.19 3.04
CA TYR A 37 2.07 4.33 3.36
C TYR A 37 2.46 5.03 4.67
N ARG A 38 2.81 4.27 5.72
CA ARG A 38 3.20 4.84 7.02
C ARG A 38 4.53 5.57 6.99
N HIS A 39 5.40 5.29 6.02
CA HIS A 39 6.69 5.97 5.88
C HIS A 39 6.60 7.25 5.02
N GLN A 40 5.44 7.54 4.43
CA GLN A 40 5.23 8.74 3.62
C GLN A 40 4.41 9.78 4.39
N THR A 41 4.82 11.05 4.30
CA THR A 41 4.07 12.21 4.79
C THR A 41 3.37 12.91 3.61
N GLY A 42 2.11 13.32 3.80
CA GLY A 42 1.31 13.97 2.76
C GLY A 42 0.54 13.02 1.83
N ARG A 43 0.39 13.40 0.55
CA ARG A 43 -0.41 12.67 -0.44
C ARG A 43 0.29 11.37 -0.86
N TYR A 44 -0.35 10.24 -0.62
CA TYR A 44 0.23 8.92 -0.88
C TYR A 44 0.52 8.68 -2.37
N GLN A 45 1.73 8.21 -2.65
CA GLN A 45 2.15 7.70 -3.95
C GLN A 45 2.81 6.33 -3.76
N CYS A 46 2.37 5.34 -4.51
CA CYS A 46 2.98 4.00 -4.46
C CYS A 46 4.46 4.10 -4.84
N SER A 47 5.35 3.70 -3.94
CA SER A 47 6.79 3.70 -4.23
C SER A 47 7.12 2.71 -5.37
N PRO A 48 7.91 3.09 -6.38
CA PRO A 48 8.32 2.18 -7.45
C PRO A 48 9.00 0.91 -6.92
N SER A 49 9.73 1.04 -5.80
CA SER A 49 10.37 -0.09 -5.12
C SER A 49 9.37 -1.08 -4.53
N LEU A 50 8.26 -0.58 -3.95
CA LEU A 50 7.17 -1.42 -3.45
C LEU A 50 6.49 -2.16 -4.60
N VAL A 51 6.19 -1.45 -5.69
CA VAL A 51 5.55 -2.04 -6.87
C VAL A 51 6.42 -3.17 -7.43
N ASN A 52 7.71 -2.93 -7.61
CA ASN A 52 8.65 -3.96 -8.06
C ASN A 52 8.72 -5.15 -7.10
N ALA A 53 8.73 -4.91 -5.79
CA ALA A 53 8.73 -5.98 -4.79
C ALA A 53 7.46 -6.85 -4.86
N LEU A 54 6.28 -6.21 -4.93
CA LEU A 54 5.00 -6.92 -5.07
C LEU A 54 4.93 -7.73 -6.36
N PHE A 55 5.41 -7.18 -7.47
CA PHE A 55 5.50 -7.89 -8.75
C PHE A 55 6.40 -9.11 -8.66
N LEU A 56 7.60 -8.97 -8.09
CA LEU A 56 8.56 -10.08 -7.99
C LEU A 56 8.04 -11.20 -7.09
N THR A 57 7.50 -10.86 -5.91
CA THR A 57 6.91 -11.81 -4.97
C THR A 57 5.70 -12.52 -5.60
N SER A 58 4.81 -11.77 -6.25
CA SER A 58 3.63 -12.34 -6.91
C SER A 58 4.01 -13.25 -8.07
N PHE A 59 5.02 -12.87 -8.86
CA PHE A 59 5.54 -13.69 -9.96
C PHE A 59 6.16 -14.99 -9.46
N ALA A 60 6.93 -14.94 -8.36
CA ALA A 60 7.47 -16.13 -7.72
C ALA A 60 6.35 -17.06 -7.21
N ASN A 61 5.33 -16.51 -6.53
CA ASN A 61 4.17 -17.27 -6.07
C ASN A 61 3.39 -17.89 -7.25
N MET A 62 3.11 -17.11 -8.29
CA MET A 62 2.46 -17.61 -9.50
C MET A 62 3.25 -18.75 -10.13
N SER A 63 4.58 -18.65 -10.19
CA SER A 63 5.44 -19.71 -10.75
C SER A 63 5.36 -20.99 -9.91
N GLY A 64 5.38 -20.86 -8.58
CA GLY A 64 5.20 -21.99 -7.66
C GLY A 64 3.85 -22.68 -7.84
N PHE A 65 2.76 -21.91 -7.86
CA PHE A 65 1.41 -22.46 -8.03
C PHE A 65 1.14 -22.97 -9.46
N ALA A 66 1.71 -22.34 -10.47
CA ALA A 66 1.63 -22.80 -11.86
C ALA A 66 2.29 -24.18 -12.02
N SER A 67 3.35 -24.47 -11.27
CA SER A 67 3.95 -25.81 -11.27
C SER A 67 2.97 -26.91 -10.80
N MET A 68 2.06 -26.60 -9.87
CA MET A 68 1.02 -27.55 -9.42
C MET A 68 0.00 -27.88 -10.52
N ILE A 69 -0.14 -27.02 -11.53
CA ILE A 69 -1.02 -27.28 -12.69
C ILE A 69 -0.53 -28.48 -13.51
N LEU A 70 0.78 -28.74 -13.49
CA LEU A 70 1.41 -29.87 -14.18
C LEU A 70 1.22 -31.20 -13.44
N ALA A 71 0.68 -31.18 -12.22
CA ALA A 71 0.48 -32.38 -11.43
C ALA A 71 -0.60 -33.30 -12.04
N ALA A 72 -0.38 -34.62 -11.94
CA ALA A 72 -1.29 -35.63 -12.47
C ALA A 72 -2.64 -35.69 -11.74
N HIS A 73 -2.69 -35.26 -10.47
CA HIS A 73 -3.91 -35.31 -9.67
C HIS A 73 -4.83 -34.12 -9.98
N GLN A 74 -6.06 -34.40 -10.44
CA GLN A 74 -7.03 -33.38 -10.86
C GLN A 74 -7.33 -32.33 -9.77
N GLY A 75 -7.35 -32.73 -8.49
CA GLY A 75 -7.52 -31.81 -7.37
C GLY A 75 -6.37 -30.80 -7.25
N LEU A 76 -5.12 -31.25 -7.48
CA LEU A 76 -3.95 -30.40 -7.36
C LEU A 76 -3.84 -29.41 -8.52
N LYS A 77 -4.25 -29.84 -9.72
CA LYS A 77 -4.34 -28.99 -10.90
C LYS A 77 -5.37 -27.86 -10.73
N SER A 78 -6.53 -28.19 -10.15
CA SER A 78 -7.54 -27.19 -9.77
C SER A 78 -6.98 -26.21 -8.73
N ILE A 79 -6.29 -26.72 -7.71
CA ILE A 79 -5.68 -25.88 -6.67
C ILE A 79 -4.69 -24.87 -7.25
N GLY A 80 -3.75 -25.35 -8.09
CA GLY A 80 -2.76 -24.49 -8.73
C GLY A 80 -3.39 -23.37 -9.56
N LEU A 81 -4.40 -23.69 -10.37
CA LEU A 81 -5.10 -22.72 -11.21
C LEU A 81 -5.81 -21.64 -10.38
N VAL A 82 -6.53 -22.05 -9.34
CA VAL A 82 -7.23 -21.14 -8.42
C VAL A 82 -6.25 -20.23 -7.69
N LEU A 83 -5.12 -20.77 -7.25
CA LEU A 83 -4.08 -20.01 -6.57
C LEU A 83 -3.41 -19.00 -7.48
N THR A 84 -3.00 -19.39 -8.68
CA THR A 84 -2.38 -18.48 -9.65
C THR A 84 -3.32 -17.31 -9.99
N LEU A 85 -4.61 -17.59 -10.25
CA LEU A 85 -5.61 -16.53 -10.48
C LEU A 85 -5.86 -15.67 -9.24
N GLY A 86 -5.87 -16.28 -8.05
CA GLY A 86 -6.02 -15.59 -6.77
C GLY A 86 -4.89 -14.59 -6.53
N VAL A 87 -3.64 -15.03 -6.66
CA VAL A 87 -2.45 -14.18 -6.52
C VAL A 87 -2.45 -13.05 -7.54
N ALA A 88 -2.79 -13.34 -8.80
CA ALA A 88 -2.87 -12.32 -9.85
C ALA A 88 -3.93 -11.25 -9.52
N SER A 89 -5.07 -11.68 -9.00
CA SER A 89 -6.13 -10.77 -8.55
C SER A 89 -5.67 -9.94 -7.34
N CYS A 90 -5.00 -10.55 -6.36
CA CYS A 90 -4.47 -9.85 -5.19
C CYS A 90 -3.41 -8.82 -5.56
N LEU A 91 -2.49 -9.14 -6.48
CA LEU A 91 -1.50 -8.20 -7.00
C LEU A 91 -2.19 -7.00 -7.65
N PHE A 92 -3.16 -7.26 -8.53
CA PHE A 92 -3.91 -6.20 -9.20
C PHE A 92 -4.62 -5.28 -8.20
N VAL A 93 -5.30 -5.85 -7.20
CA VAL A 93 -5.95 -5.08 -6.13
C VAL A 93 -4.94 -4.27 -5.32
N SER A 94 -3.77 -4.84 -5.01
CA SER A 94 -2.76 -4.16 -4.19
C SER A 94 -2.08 -3.00 -4.92
N VAL A 95 -1.91 -3.10 -6.24
CA VAL A 95 -1.26 -2.05 -7.06
C VAL A 95 -2.25 -1.01 -7.58
N VAL A 96 -3.54 -1.34 -7.72
CA VAL A 96 -4.54 -0.43 -8.28
C VAL A 96 -5.50 0.08 -7.21
N LEU A 97 -6.15 -0.84 -6.50
CA LEU A 97 -7.28 -0.52 -5.62
C LEU A 97 -6.79 0.08 -4.31
N LEU A 98 -5.73 -0.49 -3.71
CA LEU A 98 -5.15 0.03 -2.47
C LEU A 98 -4.60 1.46 -2.60
N PRO A 99 -3.75 1.82 -3.57
CA PRO A 99 -3.28 3.20 -3.70
C PRO A 99 -4.43 4.15 -4.00
N SER A 100 -5.43 3.73 -4.78
CA SER A 100 -6.60 4.58 -5.05
C SER A 100 -7.38 4.90 -3.76
N ILE A 101 -7.58 3.92 -2.88
CA ILE A 101 -8.22 4.12 -1.56
C ILE A 101 -7.33 4.97 -0.66
N LEU A 102 -6.02 4.69 -0.60
CA LEU A 102 -5.08 5.43 0.25
C LEU A 102 -4.90 6.87 -0.19
N THR A 103 -4.93 7.17 -1.50
CA THR A 103 -4.95 8.53 -2.01
C THR A 103 -6.23 9.25 -1.57
N LEU A 104 -7.39 8.60 -1.61
CA LEU A 104 -8.65 9.18 -1.12
C LEU A 104 -8.64 9.42 0.39
N MET A 105 -8.04 8.51 1.18
CA MET A 105 -7.92 8.66 2.63
C MET A 105 -6.87 9.70 3.02
N SER A 106 -5.73 9.76 2.32
CA SER A 106 -4.68 10.78 2.55
C SER A 106 -5.13 12.18 2.17
N ALA A 107 -6.05 12.34 1.21
CA ALA A 107 -6.67 13.63 0.92
C ALA A 107 -7.46 14.22 2.12
N ARG A 108 -7.76 13.41 3.14
CA ARG A 108 -8.37 13.84 4.41
C ARG A 108 -7.37 14.12 5.54
N ARG A 109 -6.08 13.81 5.37
CA ARG A 109 -5.05 14.28 6.31
C ARG A 109 -4.76 15.73 5.98
N VAL A 110 -5.39 16.64 6.74
CA VAL A 110 -4.93 18.03 6.87
C VAL A 110 -3.50 17.97 7.39
N ASP A 111 -2.58 18.72 6.77
CA ASP A 111 -1.19 18.82 7.23
C ASP A 111 -1.18 19.31 8.70
N PRO A 112 -0.68 18.51 9.66
CA PRO A 112 -0.61 18.91 11.06
C PRO A 112 0.22 20.18 11.30
N TYR A 113 1.02 20.59 10.32
CA TYR A 113 1.83 21.81 10.34
C TYR A 113 1.00 23.10 10.26
N LEU A 114 -0.18 23.07 9.62
CA LEU A 114 -1.06 24.24 9.58
C LEU A 114 -1.89 24.39 10.87
N GLU A 115 -2.04 23.32 11.65
CA GLU A 115 -2.73 23.33 12.94
C GLU A 115 -1.82 23.86 14.07
N SER A 116 -0.49 23.83 13.88
CA SER A 116 0.48 24.26 14.88
C SER A 116 0.94 25.72 14.74
N ILE A 117 0.45 26.47 13.75
CA ILE A 117 0.72 27.92 13.65
C ILE A 117 -0.19 28.61 14.68
N PRO A 118 0.35 29.23 15.75
CA PRO A 118 -0.46 30.01 16.68
C PRO A 118 -1.16 31.14 15.93
N ASP A 119 -2.46 31.34 16.16
CA ASP A 119 -3.26 32.39 15.51
C ASP A 119 -2.65 33.81 15.67
N ASP A 120 -1.80 33.99 16.69
CA ASP A 120 -1.12 35.25 17.02
C ASP A 120 -0.03 35.68 16.01
N ASP A 121 0.43 34.78 15.11
CA ASP A 121 1.51 35.08 14.13
C ASP A 121 0.98 35.53 12.77
N PHE A 122 -0.35 35.46 12.54
CA PHE A 122 -0.97 35.89 11.29
C PHE A 122 -1.04 37.43 11.14
N ASP A 123 -1.02 38.17 12.25
CA ASP A 123 -1.10 39.64 12.25
C ASP A 123 0.23 40.33 11.91
N HIS A 124 1.35 39.58 11.83
CA HIS A 124 2.68 40.11 11.54
C HIS A 124 3.25 39.71 10.17
N LEU A 125 2.46 39.02 9.34
CA LEU A 125 2.84 38.69 7.97
C LEU A 125 2.77 39.93 7.07
N ASP A 126 3.93 40.54 6.85
CA ASP A 126 4.12 41.64 5.90
C ASP A 126 3.85 41.14 4.46
N PRO A 127 2.80 41.64 3.76
CA PRO A 127 2.33 41.07 2.50
C PRO A 127 3.29 41.22 1.31
N HIS A 128 4.46 41.83 1.53
CA HIS A 128 5.48 42.09 0.50
C HIS A 128 6.69 41.17 0.54
N GLN A 129 6.78 40.23 1.49
CA GLN A 129 7.92 39.31 1.58
C GLN A 129 7.64 37.99 0.85
N PRO A 130 8.43 37.59 -0.16
CA PRO A 130 8.23 36.32 -0.86
C PRO A 130 8.50 35.15 0.09
N LEU A 131 7.62 34.15 0.05
CA LEU A 131 7.64 32.95 0.88
C LEU A 131 8.93 32.13 0.63
N SER A 132 10.02 32.50 1.28
CA SER A 132 11.22 31.67 1.34
C SER A 132 10.88 30.49 2.23
N LEU A 133 10.72 29.33 1.60
CA LEU A 133 10.48 28.03 2.22
C LEU A 133 11.71 27.66 3.06
N HIS A 134 11.84 28.30 4.22
CA HIS A 134 12.82 27.93 5.23
C HIS A 134 12.29 26.63 5.81
N VAL A 135 12.84 25.52 5.32
CA VAL A 135 12.61 24.19 5.87
C VAL A 135 13.03 24.26 7.34
N TYR A 136 12.05 24.34 8.23
CA TYR A 136 12.28 24.35 9.68
C TYR A 136 12.61 22.92 10.08
N HIS A 137 13.83 22.69 10.57
CA HIS A 137 14.27 21.37 10.97
C HIS A 137 13.73 21.06 12.37
N PRO A 138 13.27 19.83 12.65
CA PRO A 138 12.72 19.46 13.95
C PRO A 138 13.72 19.57 15.12
N GLU A 139 15.00 19.82 14.84
CA GLU A 139 16.06 20.05 15.85
C GLU A 139 16.00 21.47 16.46
N ASP A 140 15.30 22.42 15.83
CA ASP A 140 15.26 23.83 16.26
C ASP A 140 14.25 24.10 17.40
N VAL A 141 13.50 23.08 17.81
CA VAL A 141 12.44 23.19 18.82
C VAL A 141 12.98 23.12 20.24
N ASP A 142 14.08 22.39 20.47
CA ASP A 142 14.68 22.21 21.81
C ASP A 142 15.70 23.30 22.20
N LEU A 143 15.95 24.28 21.32
CA LEU A 143 16.90 25.36 21.59
C LEU A 143 16.28 26.48 22.44
N PRO A 144 16.92 26.86 23.56
CA PRO A 144 16.45 27.96 24.39
C PRO A 144 16.36 29.28 23.60
N PRO A 145 15.44 30.18 23.96
CA PRO A 145 15.05 31.34 23.15
C PRO A 145 16.20 32.31 22.84
N GLU A 146 17.30 32.26 23.59
CA GLU A 146 18.48 33.10 23.35
C GLU A 146 19.28 32.71 22.10
N GLN A 147 19.11 31.51 21.54
CA GLN A 147 19.87 31.04 20.36
C GLN A 147 19.11 31.13 19.03
N ARG A 148 17.87 31.62 19.03
CA ARG A 148 17.01 31.69 17.83
C ARG A 148 17.27 32.88 16.90
N ALA A 149 18.21 33.77 17.24
CA ALA A 149 18.43 35.04 16.54
C ALA A 149 19.88 35.29 16.09
N ALA A 150 20.66 34.22 15.88
CA ALA A 150 22.00 34.29 15.29
C ALA A 150 22.03 33.53 13.95
#